data_AF-A0A969L776-F1
#
_entry.id   AF-A0A969L776-F1
#
_cell.length_a   1.000
_cell.length_b   1.000
_cell.length_c   1.000
_cell.angle_alpha   90.00
_cell.angle_beta   90.00
_cell.angle_gamma   90.00
#
_symmetry.space_group_name_H-M   'P 1'
#
loop_
_entity.id
_entity.type
_entity.pdbx_description
1 polymer ?
#
loop_
_entity_poly.entity_id
_entity_poly.type
_entity_poly.pdbx_seq_one_letter_code
_entity_poly.pdbx_strand_id
1 'polypeptide(L)'
;MAWKFNEVALTLKERKDRGEKSVIEAVVFDDVYPLYGQTDIKGSSEERNRAIQSDLVEQLRLLEKFLVAVLDVSPLPIYEELLFRLRKHMSAIRIGLSAGDEINVLEFVRNEIEVLFNQAFASESKVKESIETYKQALDPELKMVYRCRKSFEQSLTQINEAVSLLLDREEAQAQEMFPHYFEKYKTDGVEFNMYIGESLVPDRHFDPIYLKNLRLWQLEVMCEITRLTGSLKPALKIPLSTTQLILVHSAPLSIRFRQEEKKFDVDGAYNIRYEIVKKRIDKARIKGKSERLTQPGKIAIVYSNDREVQEYKLYIDFLQHKGLLDEEVEYLTLEELPGTNGLKALRVKVKQPQKNDSQSIRHKTNKVLPI
;
A
#
# COMPACT_ATOMS: atom_id res chain seq x y z
N MET A 1 -17.35 9.35 -18.62
CA MET A 1 -17.58 7.94 -19.01
C MET A 1 -19.02 7.43 -18.88
N ALA A 2 -19.91 7.97 -18.02
CA ALA A 2 -21.30 7.49 -17.89
C ALA A 2 -22.08 7.48 -19.22
N TRP A 3 -21.75 8.39 -20.13
CA TRP A 3 -22.33 8.46 -21.48
C TRP A 3 -22.20 7.12 -22.25
N LYS A 4 -21.06 6.42 -22.15
CA LYS A 4 -20.82 5.16 -22.86
C LYS A 4 -21.68 4.02 -22.31
N PHE A 5 -21.93 4.01 -21.00
CA PHE A 5 -22.86 3.07 -20.38
C PHE A 5 -24.30 3.33 -20.82
N ASN A 6 -24.70 4.60 -20.91
CA ASN A 6 -26.02 4.97 -21.40
C ASN A 6 -26.20 4.58 -22.87
N GLU A 7 -25.19 4.80 -23.70
CA GLU A 7 -25.17 4.39 -25.11
C GLU A 7 -25.39 2.87 -25.24
N VAL A 8 -24.58 2.06 -24.53
CA VAL A 8 -24.71 0.59 -24.54
C VAL A 8 -26.09 0.15 -24.03
N ALA A 9 -26.63 0.79 -22.99
CA ALA A 9 -27.96 0.49 -22.47
C ALA A 9 -29.07 0.80 -23.49
N LEU A 10 -28.96 1.91 -24.22
CA LEU A 10 -29.89 2.28 -25.30
C LEU A 10 -29.83 1.27 -26.44
N THR A 11 -28.64 0.93 -26.93
CA THR A 11 -28.45 -0.08 -27.99
C THR A 11 -29.04 -1.43 -27.60
N LEU A 12 -28.86 -1.84 -26.33
CA LEU A 12 -29.45 -3.09 -25.82
C LEU A 12 -30.98 -3.05 -25.81
N LYS A 13 -31.57 -1.92 -25.42
CA LYS A 13 -33.02 -1.74 -25.45
C LYS A 13 -33.56 -1.83 -26.87
N GLU A 14 -32.94 -1.13 -27.81
CA GLU A 14 -33.34 -1.17 -29.22
C GLU A 14 -33.23 -2.58 -29.83
N ARG A 15 -32.19 -3.33 -29.50
CA ARG A 15 -32.04 -4.73 -29.96
C ARG A 15 -33.10 -5.66 -29.37
N LYS A 16 -33.46 -5.46 -28.10
CA LYS A 16 -34.56 -6.18 -27.45
C LYS A 16 -35.89 -5.87 -28.12
N ASP A 17 -36.14 -4.60 -28.43
CA ASP A 17 -37.37 -4.16 -29.10
C ASP A 17 -37.49 -4.74 -30.53
N ARG A 18 -36.35 -5.02 -31.19
CA ARG A 18 -36.28 -5.72 -32.50
C ARG A 18 -36.34 -7.26 -32.42
N GLY A 19 -36.45 -7.85 -31.23
CA GLY A 19 -36.51 -9.31 -31.05
C GLY A 19 -35.19 -10.05 -31.25
N GLU A 20 -34.05 -9.34 -31.26
CA GLU A 20 -32.72 -9.92 -31.41
C GLU A 20 -32.23 -10.55 -30.09
N LYS A 21 -31.44 -11.63 -30.17
CA LYS A 21 -30.71 -12.14 -28.99
C LYS A 21 -29.76 -11.05 -28.49
N SER A 22 -30.04 -10.52 -27.30
CA SER A 22 -29.31 -9.39 -26.72
C SER A 22 -28.22 -9.88 -25.76
N VAL A 23 -26.97 -9.83 -26.21
CA VAL A 23 -25.79 -9.91 -25.33
C VAL A 23 -25.40 -8.48 -24.96
N ILE A 24 -25.17 -8.21 -23.68
CA ILE A 24 -24.67 -6.92 -23.20
C ILE A 24 -23.30 -6.68 -23.84
N GLU A 25 -23.20 -5.61 -24.64
CA GLU A 25 -21.91 -5.22 -25.21
C GLU A 25 -20.96 -4.75 -24.10
N ALA A 26 -19.69 -5.13 -24.21
CA ALA A 26 -18.68 -4.69 -23.26
C ALA A 26 -18.43 -3.19 -23.44
N VAL A 27 -18.38 -2.44 -22.33
CA VAL A 27 -17.96 -1.04 -22.34
C VAL A 27 -16.44 -1.02 -22.48
N VAL A 28 -15.96 -0.66 -23.66
CA VAL A 28 -14.53 -0.57 -24.02
C VAL A 28 -14.19 0.87 -24.40
N PHE A 29 -13.01 1.31 -23.97
CA PHE A 29 -12.40 2.57 -24.38
C PHE A 29 -11.04 2.27 -24.98
N ASP A 30 -10.91 2.50 -26.28
CA ASP A 30 -9.67 2.32 -27.02
C ASP A 30 -8.80 3.58 -26.98
N ASP A 31 -7.53 3.42 -27.32
CA ASP A 31 -6.55 4.51 -27.48
C ASP A 31 -6.39 5.43 -26.25
N VAL A 32 -6.42 4.85 -25.05
CA VAL A 32 -6.16 5.56 -23.79
C VAL A 32 -4.73 5.36 -23.30
N TYR A 33 -4.16 6.42 -22.72
CA TYR A 33 -2.81 6.43 -22.17
C TYR A 33 -2.87 6.21 -20.66
N PRO A 34 -2.20 5.18 -20.13
CA PRO A 34 -2.19 4.92 -18.71
C PRO A 34 -1.14 5.78 -17.98
N LEU A 35 -1.47 6.22 -16.76
CA LEU A 35 -0.50 6.72 -15.79
C LEU A 35 -0.64 5.92 -14.49
N TYR A 36 0.45 5.35 -14.01
CA TYR A 36 0.49 4.57 -12.78
C TYR A 36 1.46 5.17 -11.78
N GLY A 37 1.00 5.30 -10.53
CA GLY A 37 1.81 5.71 -9.40
C GLY A 37 1.54 4.85 -8.18
N GLN A 38 2.58 4.63 -7.38
CA GLN A 38 2.50 3.85 -6.15
C GLN A 38 3.28 4.53 -5.03
N THR A 39 2.66 4.60 -3.86
CA THR A 39 3.31 4.90 -2.59
C THR A 39 3.18 3.68 -1.70
N ASP A 40 4.28 2.98 -1.46
CA ASP A 40 4.31 1.74 -0.68
C ASP A 40 5.05 1.92 0.65
N ILE A 41 4.72 1.11 1.67
CA ILE A 41 5.41 1.12 2.96
C ILE A 41 6.66 0.23 2.88
N LYS A 42 7.82 0.83 3.14
CA LYS A 42 9.09 0.13 3.15
C LYS A 42 9.08 -0.97 4.21
N GLY A 43 9.15 -2.21 3.75
CA GLY A 43 9.24 -3.38 4.62
C GLY A 43 7.97 -3.64 5.42
N SER A 44 6.79 -3.35 4.86
CA SER A 44 5.50 -3.52 5.53
C SER A 44 5.30 -4.95 6.07
N SER A 45 5.73 -5.95 5.31
CA SER A 45 5.62 -7.36 5.68
C SER A 45 6.53 -7.71 6.86
N GLU A 46 7.77 -7.23 6.84
CA GLU A 46 8.75 -7.44 7.90
C GLU A 46 8.32 -6.74 9.20
N GLU A 47 7.83 -5.50 9.13
CA GLU A 47 7.33 -4.78 10.30
C GLU A 47 6.05 -5.40 10.86
N ARG A 48 5.13 -5.85 10.00
CA ARG A 48 3.94 -6.60 10.42
C ARG A 48 4.30 -7.89 11.15
N ASN A 49 5.22 -8.68 10.59
CA ASN A 49 5.68 -9.91 11.22
C ASN A 49 6.34 -9.64 12.57
N ARG A 50 7.16 -8.59 12.67
CA ARG A 50 7.77 -8.18 13.95
C ARG A 50 6.73 -7.78 14.99
N ALA A 51 5.67 -7.08 14.57
CA ALA A 51 4.57 -6.70 15.46
C ALA A 51 3.83 -7.93 16.00
N ILE A 52 3.50 -8.89 15.13
CA ILE A 52 2.86 -10.17 15.52
C ILE A 52 3.76 -10.95 16.48
N GLN A 53 5.05 -11.09 16.16
CA GLN A 53 6.01 -11.76 17.04
C GLN A 53 6.08 -11.12 18.42
N SER A 54 6.10 -9.79 18.48
CA SER A 54 6.20 -9.06 19.74
C SER A 54 4.98 -9.30 20.62
N ASP A 55 3.78 -9.26 20.03
CA ASP A 55 2.52 -9.51 20.71
C ASP A 55 2.43 -10.98 21.21
N LEU A 56 2.79 -11.96 20.37
CA LEU A 56 2.82 -13.38 20.77
C LEU A 56 3.82 -13.66 21.88
N VAL A 57 5.02 -13.07 21.81
CA VAL A 57 6.04 -13.22 22.86
C VAL A 57 5.58 -12.57 24.17
N GLU A 58 4.90 -11.42 24.13
CA GLU A 58 4.29 -10.79 25.30
C GLU A 58 3.23 -11.72 25.92
N GLN A 59 2.34 -12.28 25.09
CA GLN A 59 1.31 -13.21 25.55
C GLN A 59 1.90 -14.46 26.21
N LEU A 60 2.90 -15.09 25.60
CA LEU A 60 3.57 -16.26 26.16
C LEU A 60 4.34 -15.94 27.44
N ARG A 61 4.94 -14.75 27.58
CA ARG A 61 5.59 -14.32 28.83
C ARG A 61 4.60 -14.17 29.98
N LEU A 62 3.39 -13.68 29.71
CA LEU A 62 2.34 -13.58 30.73
C LEU A 62 1.90 -14.97 31.20
N LEU A 63 1.73 -15.90 30.26
CA LEU A 63 1.41 -17.30 30.56
C LEU A 63 2.56 -18.06 31.24
N GLU A 64 3.82 -17.70 30.94
CA GLU A 64 4.99 -18.24 31.64
C GLU A 64 4.92 -17.89 33.13
N LYS A 65 4.62 -16.63 33.47
CA LYS A 65 4.44 -16.19 34.87
C LYS A 65 3.32 -16.96 35.56
N PHE A 66 2.22 -17.19 34.86
CA PHE A 66 1.11 -18.02 35.35
C PHE A 66 1.57 -19.45 35.65
N LEU A 67 2.21 -20.14 34.70
CA LEU A 67 2.66 -21.53 34.90
C LEU A 67 3.70 -21.66 36.01
N VAL A 68 4.60 -20.68 36.17
CA VAL A 68 5.53 -20.63 37.31
C VAL A 68 4.78 -20.50 38.63
N ALA A 69 3.78 -19.62 38.72
CA ALA A 69 2.95 -19.49 39.92
C ALA A 69 2.14 -20.77 40.23
N VAL A 70 1.69 -21.49 39.20
CA VAL A 70 1.03 -22.79 39.36
C VAL A 70 1.98 -23.83 39.93
N LEU A 71 3.21 -23.92 39.42
CA LEU A 71 4.22 -24.87 39.91
C LEU A 71 4.61 -24.63 41.36
N ASP A 72 4.65 -23.37 41.82
CA ASP A 72 4.91 -23.02 43.22
C ASP A 72 3.86 -23.58 44.19
N VAL A 73 2.61 -23.70 43.73
CA VAL A 73 1.46 -24.18 44.51
C VAL A 73 1.24 -25.68 44.33
N SER A 74 1.40 -26.17 43.11
CA SER A 74 1.12 -27.54 42.69
C SER A 74 2.27 -28.06 41.82
N PRO A 75 3.32 -28.63 42.42
CA PRO A 75 4.52 -29.05 41.70
C PRO A 75 4.30 -30.39 40.99
N LEU A 76 3.46 -30.39 39.95
CA LEU A 76 3.19 -31.56 39.13
C LEU A 76 4.10 -31.57 37.88
N PRO A 77 4.70 -32.72 37.52
CA PRO A 77 5.56 -32.83 36.34
C PRO A 77 4.89 -32.38 35.04
N ILE A 78 3.57 -32.53 34.92
CA ILE A 78 2.83 -32.09 33.74
C ILE A 78 2.87 -30.56 33.53
N TYR A 79 2.92 -29.77 34.62
CA TYR A 79 3.03 -28.32 34.52
C TYR A 79 4.47 -27.88 34.17
N GLU A 80 5.47 -28.65 34.60
CA GLU A 80 6.86 -28.44 34.18
C GLU A 80 7.01 -28.70 32.67
N GLU A 81 6.35 -29.76 32.17
CA GLU A 81 6.31 -30.09 30.74
C GLU A 81 5.62 -28.98 29.92
N LEU A 82 4.46 -28.47 30.37
CA LEU A 82 3.77 -27.36 29.72
C LEU A 82 4.62 -26.08 29.71
N LEU A 83 5.29 -25.76 30.82
CA LEU A 83 6.20 -24.62 30.91
C LEU A 83 7.38 -24.77 29.94
N PHE A 84 7.94 -25.98 29.83
CA PHE A 84 8.99 -26.29 28.86
C PHE A 84 8.52 -26.08 27.41
N ARG A 85 7.34 -26.60 27.06
CA ARG A 85 6.74 -26.40 25.71
C ARG A 85 6.44 -24.93 25.43
N LEU A 86 5.89 -24.19 26.40
CA LEU A 86 5.66 -22.75 26.26
C LEU A 86 6.96 -22.00 25.95
N ARG A 87 8.04 -22.29 26.70
CA ARG A 87 9.36 -21.68 26.47
C ARG A 87 9.92 -22.04 25.10
N LYS A 88 9.70 -23.28 24.63
CA LYS A 88 10.07 -23.72 23.29
C LYS A 88 9.32 -22.95 22.21
N HIS A 89 8.00 -22.78 22.33
CA HIS A 89 7.21 -21.94 21.43
C HIS A 89 7.71 -20.49 21.43
N MET A 90 7.92 -19.90 22.60
CA MET A 90 8.41 -18.53 22.71
C MET A 90 9.80 -18.35 22.07
N SER A 91 10.70 -19.33 22.21
CA SER A 91 12.01 -19.32 21.56
C SER A 91 11.90 -19.41 20.03
N ALA A 92 11.04 -20.30 19.54
CA ALA A 92 10.79 -20.46 18.09
C ALA A 92 10.28 -19.16 17.46
N ILE A 93 9.28 -18.51 18.08
CA ILE A 93 8.70 -17.25 17.59
C ILE A 93 9.74 -16.11 17.53
N ARG A 94 10.69 -16.10 18.48
CA ARG A 94 11.79 -15.10 18.49
C ARG A 94 12.78 -15.30 17.35
N ILE A 95 12.95 -16.52 16.86
CA ILE A 95 13.82 -16.83 15.72
C ILE A 95 13.14 -16.43 14.41
N GLY A 96 11.84 -16.72 14.29
CA GLY A 96 11.08 -16.44 13.08
C GLY A 96 9.61 -16.81 13.26
N LEU A 97 8.75 -16.28 12.39
CA LEU A 97 7.33 -16.64 12.33
C LEU A 97 7.07 -17.30 10.97
N SER A 98 6.72 -18.58 10.99
CA SER A 98 6.32 -19.35 9.83
C SER A 98 4.80 -19.27 9.62
N ALA A 99 4.35 -19.64 8.42
CA ALA A 99 2.92 -19.73 8.13
C ALA A 99 2.27 -20.77 9.06
N GLY A 100 1.31 -20.33 9.87
CA GLY A 100 0.57 -21.17 10.83
C GLY A 100 1.12 -21.18 12.26
N ASP A 101 2.30 -20.62 12.53
CA ASP A 101 2.86 -20.59 13.89
C ASP A 101 1.95 -19.84 14.88
N GLU A 102 1.36 -18.72 14.44
CA GLU A 102 0.39 -17.95 15.24
C GLU A 102 -0.82 -18.81 15.62
N ILE A 103 -1.39 -19.56 14.67
CA ILE A 103 -2.55 -20.43 14.91
C ILE A 103 -2.18 -21.53 15.90
N ASN A 104 -1.07 -22.23 15.65
CA ASN A 104 -0.61 -23.32 16.51
C ASN A 104 -0.36 -22.85 17.96
N VAL A 105 0.22 -21.67 18.13
CA VAL A 105 0.48 -21.08 19.45
C VAL A 105 -0.84 -20.72 20.14
N LEU A 106 -1.79 -20.14 19.42
CA LEU A 106 -3.09 -19.80 19.99
C LEU A 106 -3.91 -21.03 20.37
N GLU A 107 -3.87 -22.09 19.58
CA GLU A 107 -4.51 -23.36 19.91
C GLU A 107 -3.86 -24.02 21.13
N PHE A 108 -2.53 -24.05 21.20
CA PHE A 108 -1.79 -24.52 22.38
C PHE A 108 -2.21 -23.75 23.64
N VAL A 109 -2.25 -22.42 23.55
CA VAL A 109 -2.67 -21.57 24.68
C VAL A 109 -4.10 -21.90 25.11
N ARG A 110 -5.06 -21.90 24.19
CA ARG A 110 -6.49 -22.10 24.51
C ARG A 110 -6.77 -23.51 25.04
N ASN A 111 -6.22 -24.53 24.39
CA ASN A 111 -6.60 -25.92 24.65
C ASN A 111 -5.82 -26.54 25.80
N GLU A 112 -4.59 -26.06 26.08
CA GLU A 112 -3.72 -26.69 27.07
C GLU A 112 -3.42 -25.80 28.28
N ILE A 113 -3.35 -24.47 28.10
CA ILE A 113 -3.01 -23.55 29.20
C ILE A 113 -4.27 -22.92 29.81
N GLU A 114 -5.15 -22.32 29.02
CA GLU A 114 -6.32 -21.59 29.54
C GLU A 114 -7.33 -22.51 30.24
N VAL A 115 -7.36 -23.80 29.90
CA VAL A 115 -8.18 -24.82 30.61
C VAL A 115 -7.78 -24.93 32.08
N LEU A 116 -6.52 -24.62 32.43
CA LEU A 116 -6.02 -24.63 33.80
C LEU A 116 -6.58 -23.48 34.65
N PHE A 117 -7.14 -22.43 34.03
CA PHE A 117 -7.69 -21.28 34.76
C PHE A 117 -8.91 -21.61 35.62
N ASN A 118 -9.51 -22.77 35.44
CA ASN A 118 -10.69 -23.22 36.19
C ASN A 118 -10.37 -24.28 37.27
N GLN A 119 -9.09 -24.59 37.49
CA GLN A 119 -8.67 -25.60 38.47
C GLN A 119 -8.67 -25.05 39.90
N ALA A 120 -8.65 -25.94 40.89
CA ALA A 120 -8.74 -25.56 42.32
C ALA A 120 -7.65 -24.56 42.76
N PHE A 121 -6.42 -24.72 42.27
CA PHE A 121 -5.28 -23.84 42.56
C PHE A 121 -5.43 -22.43 41.97
N ALA A 122 -6.39 -22.20 41.06
CA ALA A 122 -6.63 -20.87 40.48
C ALA A 122 -7.16 -19.85 41.52
N SER A 123 -7.64 -20.32 42.67
CA SER A 123 -8.09 -19.48 43.78
C SER A 123 -6.94 -18.94 44.64
N GLU A 124 -5.73 -19.48 44.51
CA GLU A 124 -4.55 -19.01 45.23
C GLU A 124 -4.14 -17.61 44.79
N SER A 125 -3.80 -16.75 45.76
CA SER A 125 -3.62 -15.31 45.51
C SER A 125 -2.65 -15.01 44.37
N LYS A 126 -1.48 -15.68 44.33
CA LYS A 126 -0.46 -15.48 43.29
C LYS A 126 -0.93 -15.94 41.91
N VAL A 127 -1.60 -17.08 41.86
CA VAL A 127 -2.11 -17.64 40.59
C VAL A 127 -3.23 -16.76 40.06
N LYS A 128 -4.18 -16.38 40.92
CA LYS A 128 -5.30 -15.51 40.58
C LYS A 128 -4.83 -14.17 39.99
N GLU A 129 -3.86 -13.52 40.64
CA GLU A 129 -3.28 -12.26 40.16
C GLU A 129 -2.64 -12.41 38.77
N SER A 130 -1.93 -13.51 38.52
CA SER A 130 -1.34 -13.79 37.21
C SER A 130 -2.39 -14.04 36.12
N ILE A 131 -3.49 -14.73 36.43
CA ILE A 131 -4.63 -14.92 35.51
C ILE A 131 -5.30 -13.58 35.18
N GLU A 132 -5.55 -12.75 36.19
CA GLU A 132 -6.17 -11.43 36.01
C GLU A 132 -5.29 -10.53 35.15
N THR A 133 -3.97 -10.51 35.43
CA THR A 133 -2.99 -9.76 34.62
C THR A 133 -2.99 -10.23 33.17
N TYR A 134 -3.01 -11.55 32.92
CA TYR A 134 -3.10 -12.10 31.57
C TYR A 134 -4.39 -11.65 30.87
N LYS A 135 -5.55 -11.85 31.51
CA LYS A 135 -6.86 -11.50 30.93
C LYS A 135 -7.00 -10.01 30.61
N GLN A 136 -6.42 -9.13 31.44
CA GLN A 136 -6.43 -7.68 31.21
C GLN A 136 -5.54 -7.26 30.03
N ALA A 137 -4.51 -8.03 29.69
CA ALA A 137 -3.63 -7.75 28.55
C ALA A 137 -4.24 -8.16 27.20
N LEU A 138 -5.25 -9.04 27.20
CA LEU A 138 -5.90 -9.50 25.99
C LEU A 138 -6.84 -8.45 25.40
N ASP A 139 -6.88 -8.38 24.08
CA ASP A 139 -7.92 -7.65 23.37
C ASP A 139 -9.30 -8.29 23.64
N PRO A 140 -10.34 -7.50 23.95
CA PRO A 140 -11.66 -8.01 24.29
C PRO A 140 -12.31 -8.86 23.19
N GLU A 141 -12.01 -8.56 21.93
CA GLU A 141 -12.66 -9.17 20.77
C GLU A 141 -11.77 -10.30 20.21
N LEU A 142 -10.47 -10.05 20.04
CA LEU A 142 -9.54 -11.02 19.44
C LEU A 142 -9.08 -12.11 20.43
N LYS A 143 -9.23 -11.87 21.74
CA LYS A 143 -8.76 -12.77 22.81
C LYS A 143 -7.28 -13.13 22.70
N MET A 144 -6.46 -12.15 22.31
CA MET A 144 -5.01 -12.25 22.21
C MET A 144 -4.38 -10.89 22.54
N VAL A 145 -3.09 -10.86 22.87
CA VAL A 145 -2.38 -9.58 23.02
C VAL A 145 -2.35 -8.89 21.65
N TYR A 146 -2.80 -7.64 21.59
CA TYR A 146 -2.95 -6.88 20.34
C TYR A 146 -2.50 -5.43 20.50
N ARG A 147 -1.20 -5.24 20.69
CA ARG A 147 -0.64 -3.93 21.05
C ARG A 147 0.29 -3.39 19.98
N CYS A 148 1.32 -4.16 19.64
CA CYS A 148 2.28 -3.81 18.62
C CYS A 148 1.60 -3.82 17.25
N ARG A 149 0.77 -4.84 16.97
CA ARG A 149 0.01 -4.92 15.72
C ARG A 149 -0.98 -3.77 15.57
N LYS A 150 -1.71 -3.43 16.63
CA LYS A 150 -2.58 -2.25 16.66
C LYS A 150 -1.82 -0.95 16.37
N SER A 151 -0.62 -0.80 16.93
CA SER A 151 0.23 0.38 16.71
C SER A 151 0.76 0.47 15.27
N PHE A 152 1.11 -0.68 14.67
CA PHE A 152 1.47 -0.79 13.27
C PHE A 152 0.30 -0.38 12.36
N GLU A 153 -0.87 -0.99 12.56
CA GLU A 153 -2.07 -0.71 11.76
C GLU A 153 -2.52 0.75 11.88
N GLN A 154 -2.47 1.33 13.08
CA GLN A 154 -2.77 2.75 13.26
C GLN A 154 -1.81 3.66 12.48
N SER A 155 -0.51 3.33 12.47
CA SER A 155 0.48 4.09 11.72
C SER A 155 0.27 3.94 10.20
N LEU A 156 -0.05 2.73 9.75
CA LEU A 156 -0.39 2.42 8.36
C LEU A 156 -1.63 3.20 7.89
N THR A 157 -2.71 3.15 8.67
CA THR A 157 -3.96 3.86 8.38
C THR A 157 -3.74 5.37 8.31
N GLN A 158 -3.00 5.95 9.27
CA GLN A 158 -2.67 7.38 9.25
C GLN A 158 -1.94 7.80 7.98
N ILE A 159 -0.95 7.03 7.53
CA ILE A 159 -0.25 7.30 6.27
C ILE A 159 -1.21 7.19 5.09
N ASN A 160 -1.95 6.09 4.98
CA ASN A 160 -2.82 5.83 3.83
C ASN A 160 -3.93 6.86 3.71
N GLU A 161 -4.51 7.31 4.83
CA GLU A 161 -5.52 8.37 4.86
C GLU A 161 -4.93 9.71 4.41
N ALA A 162 -3.76 10.09 4.93
CA ALA A 162 -3.11 11.35 4.55
C ALA A 162 -2.75 11.38 3.04
N VAL A 163 -2.18 10.30 2.52
CA VAL A 163 -1.87 10.18 1.08
C VAL A 163 -3.15 10.19 0.25
N SER A 164 -4.19 9.48 0.71
CA SER A 164 -5.47 9.44 0.01
C SER A 164 -6.12 10.81 -0.11
N LEU A 165 -6.16 11.57 1.00
CA LEU A 165 -6.75 12.90 1.05
C LEU A 165 -6.00 13.88 0.14
N LEU A 166 -4.66 13.82 0.15
CA LEU A 166 -3.84 14.62 -0.77
C LEU A 166 -4.16 14.29 -2.23
N LEU A 167 -4.19 13.00 -2.57
CA LEU A 167 -4.54 12.56 -3.92
C LEU A 167 -5.94 13.01 -4.33
N ASP A 168 -6.94 12.88 -3.48
CA ASP A 168 -8.32 13.30 -3.80
C ASP A 168 -8.41 14.81 -4.08
N ARG A 169 -7.64 15.63 -3.34
CA ARG A 169 -7.57 17.08 -3.56
C ARG A 169 -6.85 17.44 -4.86
N GLU A 170 -5.71 16.83 -5.13
CA GLU A 170 -4.91 17.12 -6.32
C GLU A 170 -5.58 16.57 -7.60
N GLU A 171 -6.25 15.43 -7.50
CA GLU A 171 -6.99 14.81 -8.61
C GLU A 171 -8.18 15.67 -9.04
N ALA A 172 -8.91 16.25 -8.10
CA ALA A 172 -10.00 17.18 -8.41
C ALA A 172 -9.52 18.38 -9.25
N GLN A 173 -8.31 18.89 -8.99
CA GLN A 173 -7.69 19.95 -9.81
C GLN A 173 -7.25 19.41 -11.17
N ALA A 174 -6.69 18.19 -11.22
CA ALA A 174 -6.27 17.57 -12.47
C ALA A 174 -7.46 17.30 -13.42
N GLN A 175 -8.66 17.01 -12.88
CA GLN A 175 -9.88 16.82 -13.67
C GLN A 175 -10.31 18.09 -14.42
N GLU A 176 -10.00 19.28 -13.89
CA GLU A 176 -10.24 20.55 -14.58
C GLU A 176 -9.32 20.72 -15.80
N MET A 177 -8.10 20.16 -15.74
CA MET A 177 -7.11 20.26 -16.82
C MET A 177 -7.54 19.46 -18.05
N PHE A 178 -7.92 18.19 -17.86
CA PHE A 178 -8.58 17.37 -18.86
C PHE A 178 -9.32 16.20 -18.19
N PRO A 179 -10.59 15.91 -18.54
CA PRO A 179 -11.33 14.82 -17.93
C PRO A 179 -10.67 13.47 -18.20
N HIS A 180 -10.42 12.71 -17.14
CA HIS A 180 -9.72 11.43 -17.20
C HIS A 180 -10.35 10.43 -16.24
N TYR A 181 -10.07 9.15 -16.43
CA TYR A 181 -10.41 8.16 -15.41
C TYR A 181 -9.32 8.15 -14.35
N PHE A 182 -9.73 8.07 -13.08
CA PHE A 182 -8.85 7.91 -11.94
C PHE A 182 -9.39 6.80 -11.04
N GLU A 183 -8.51 5.90 -10.60
CA GLU A 183 -8.83 4.84 -9.66
C GLU A 183 -7.70 4.66 -8.65
N LYS A 184 -8.05 4.57 -7.37
CA LYS A 184 -7.11 4.44 -6.25
C LYS A 184 -7.38 3.17 -5.47
N TYR A 185 -6.31 2.47 -5.09
CA TYR A 185 -6.36 1.25 -4.28
C TYR A 185 -5.54 1.44 -3.02
N LYS A 186 -6.09 0.96 -1.89
CA LYS A 186 -5.43 1.01 -0.59
C LYS A 186 -5.15 -0.42 -0.12
N THR A 187 -3.88 -0.71 0.12
CA THR A 187 -3.41 -1.97 0.69
C THR A 187 -2.42 -1.63 1.82
N ASP A 188 -1.19 -2.11 1.72
CA ASP A 188 -0.08 -1.68 2.58
C ASP A 188 0.45 -0.30 2.18
N GLY A 189 -0.02 0.24 1.06
CA GLY A 189 0.23 1.59 0.61
C GLY A 189 -0.96 2.12 -0.19
N VAL A 190 -0.72 3.18 -0.95
CA VAL A 190 -1.70 3.77 -1.86
C VAL A 190 -1.14 3.73 -3.27
N GLU A 191 -1.84 3.04 -4.16
CA GLU A 191 -1.57 3.06 -5.59
C GLU A 191 -2.73 3.70 -6.34
N PHE A 192 -2.43 4.29 -7.50
CA PHE A 192 -3.44 4.87 -8.36
C PHE A 192 -3.14 4.61 -9.82
N ASN A 193 -4.21 4.44 -10.59
CA ASN A 193 -4.22 4.30 -12.03
C ASN A 193 -5.03 5.44 -12.61
N MET A 194 -4.53 6.00 -13.70
CA MET A 194 -5.23 6.97 -14.51
C MET A 194 -5.26 6.51 -15.95
N TYR A 195 -6.35 6.81 -16.66
CA TYR A 195 -6.39 6.69 -18.11
C TYR A 195 -6.87 8.01 -18.69
N ILE A 196 -6.14 8.51 -19.68
CA ILE A 196 -6.51 9.72 -20.43
C ILE A 196 -6.52 9.40 -21.92
N GLY A 197 -7.53 9.86 -22.64
CA GLY A 197 -7.66 9.68 -24.09
C GLY A 197 -8.98 10.22 -24.58
N GLU A 198 -9.08 10.42 -25.90
CA GLU A 198 -10.27 10.98 -26.54
C GLU A 198 -11.51 10.12 -26.28
N SER A 199 -11.36 8.79 -26.33
CA SER A 199 -12.47 7.85 -26.16
C SER A 199 -13.18 7.98 -24.81
N LEU A 200 -12.56 8.56 -23.78
CA LEU A 200 -13.17 8.74 -22.46
C LEU A 200 -14.16 9.92 -22.40
N VAL A 201 -14.02 10.87 -23.32
CA VAL A 201 -14.70 12.16 -23.31
C VAL A 201 -15.46 12.38 -24.63
N PRO A 202 -16.80 12.51 -24.60
CA PRO A 202 -17.58 12.55 -25.84
C PRO A 202 -17.48 13.89 -26.58
N ASP A 203 -17.26 14.99 -25.84
CA ASP A 203 -17.42 16.37 -26.35
C ASP A 203 -16.11 17.18 -26.31
N ARG A 204 -14.95 16.54 -26.18
CA ARG A 204 -13.65 17.22 -26.13
C ARG A 204 -12.61 16.49 -26.97
N HIS A 205 -11.78 17.26 -27.66
CA HIS A 205 -10.65 16.74 -28.42
C HIS A 205 -9.44 16.50 -27.50
N PHE A 206 -8.77 15.38 -27.68
CA PHE A 206 -7.55 15.05 -26.95
C PHE A 206 -6.31 15.50 -27.72
N ASP A 207 -5.48 16.32 -27.08
CA ASP A 207 -4.14 16.66 -27.56
C ASP A 207 -3.04 16.04 -26.66
N PRO A 208 -1.92 15.55 -27.21
CA PRO A 208 -0.80 15.03 -26.44
C PRO A 208 -0.25 15.96 -25.34
N ILE A 209 -0.49 17.26 -25.41
CA ILE A 209 -0.14 18.22 -24.36
C ILE A 209 -0.82 17.90 -23.02
N TYR A 210 -2.05 17.38 -23.04
CA TYR A 210 -2.76 17.01 -21.81
C TYR A 210 -2.10 15.81 -21.11
N LEU A 211 -1.61 14.84 -21.89
CA LEU A 211 -0.84 13.72 -21.35
C LEU A 211 0.47 14.20 -20.72
N LYS A 212 1.21 15.08 -21.39
CA LYS A 212 2.45 15.67 -20.85
C LYS A 212 2.18 16.43 -19.56
N ASN A 213 1.12 17.23 -19.55
CA ASN A 213 0.67 17.97 -18.38
C ASN A 213 0.36 17.05 -17.19
N LEU A 214 -0.41 15.96 -17.40
CA LEU A 214 -0.71 15.00 -16.35
C LEU A 214 0.52 14.22 -15.86
N ARG A 215 1.50 13.93 -16.72
CA ARG A 215 2.76 13.30 -16.31
C ARG A 215 3.60 14.20 -15.42
N LEU A 216 3.70 15.49 -15.76
CA LEU A 216 4.37 16.47 -14.92
C LEU A 216 3.63 16.64 -13.58
N TRP A 217 2.31 16.79 -13.62
CA TRP A 217 1.46 16.82 -12.42
C TRP A 217 1.66 15.58 -11.55
N GLN A 218 1.70 14.39 -12.13
CA GLN A 218 1.92 13.14 -11.40
C GLN A 218 3.25 13.17 -10.64
N LEU A 219 4.32 13.65 -11.29
CA LEU A 219 5.62 13.77 -10.66
C LEU A 219 5.64 14.83 -9.55
N GLU A 220 4.95 15.96 -9.71
CA GLU A 220 4.76 16.99 -8.68
C GLU A 220 4.02 16.41 -7.46
N VAL A 221 2.89 15.72 -7.67
CA VAL A 221 2.10 15.08 -6.61
C VAL A 221 2.93 14.03 -5.87
N MET A 222 3.75 13.24 -6.57
CA MET A 222 4.64 12.28 -5.92
C MET A 222 5.72 12.94 -5.05
N CYS A 223 6.20 14.14 -5.41
CA CYS A 223 7.06 14.93 -4.54
C CYS A 223 6.31 15.38 -3.27
N GLU A 224 5.07 15.84 -3.41
CA GLU A 224 4.23 16.25 -2.27
C GLU A 224 3.94 15.08 -1.32
N ILE A 225 3.57 13.92 -1.86
CA ILE A 225 3.35 12.69 -1.08
C ILE A 225 4.62 12.30 -0.32
N THR A 226 5.78 12.38 -0.96
CA THR A 226 7.08 12.07 -0.32
C THR A 226 7.34 13.02 0.87
N ARG A 227 7.09 14.32 0.72
CA ARG A 227 7.25 15.31 1.80
C ARG A 227 6.23 15.12 2.92
N LEU A 228 4.97 14.87 2.57
CA LEU A 228 3.88 14.63 3.51
C LEU A 228 4.17 13.42 4.39
N THR A 229 4.51 12.29 3.77
CA THR A 229 4.80 11.06 4.51
C THR A 229 6.09 11.16 5.33
N GLY A 230 7.08 11.89 4.83
CA GLY A 230 8.29 12.24 5.59
C GLY A 230 8.01 13.09 6.84
N SER A 231 7.10 14.05 6.75
CA SER A 231 6.74 14.93 7.89
C SER A 231 5.83 14.26 8.91
N LEU A 232 5.04 13.26 8.49
CA LEU A 232 4.20 12.46 9.39
C LEU A 232 5.02 11.47 10.23
N LYS A 233 6.14 10.97 9.70
CA LYS A 233 6.94 9.91 10.32
C LYS A 233 7.24 10.09 11.82
N PRO A 234 7.61 11.29 12.33
CA PRO A 234 7.88 11.48 13.75
C PRO A 234 6.65 11.39 14.66
N ALA A 235 5.43 11.56 14.11
CA ALA A 235 4.18 11.51 14.86
C ALA A 235 3.54 10.11 14.90
N LEU A 236 4.07 9.15 14.11
CA LEU A 236 3.54 7.79 14.05
C LEU A 236 3.97 6.98 15.28
N LYS A 237 3.09 6.06 15.70
CA LYS A 237 3.42 5.10 16.78
C LYS A 237 4.56 4.17 16.38
N ILE A 238 4.56 3.74 15.12
CA ILE A 238 5.67 3.04 14.49
C ILE A 238 6.17 3.94 13.35
N PRO A 239 7.44 4.36 13.32
CA PRO A 239 7.97 5.33 12.36
C PRO A 239 8.18 4.69 10.98
N LEU A 240 7.09 4.26 10.35
CA LEU A 240 7.06 3.67 9.02
C LEU A 240 7.56 4.69 7.99
N SER A 241 8.27 4.18 6.97
CA SER A 241 8.76 4.98 5.86
C SER A 241 8.07 4.55 4.58
N THR A 242 7.75 5.50 3.71
CA THR A 242 7.17 5.22 2.41
C THR A 242 8.24 5.21 1.32
N THR A 243 7.91 4.62 0.19
CA THR A 243 8.69 4.69 -1.05
C THR A 243 7.78 5.01 -2.22
N GLN A 244 8.30 5.73 -3.21
CA GLN A 244 7.52 6.28 -4.30
C GLN A 244 7.98 5.69 -5.65
N LEU A 245 7.01 5.27 -6.47
CA LEU A 245 7.25 4.70 -7.77
C LEU A 245 6.26 5.24 -8.81
N ILE A 246 6.77 5.54 -10.01
CA ILE A 246 5.99 5.83 -11.21
C ILE A 246 6.38 4.81 -12.28
N LEU A 247 5.39 4.19 -12.93
CA LEU A 247 5.61 3.36 -14.12
C LEU A 247 5.19 4.17 -15.35
N VAL A 248 6.16 4.50 -16.19
CA VAL A 248 5.93 5.24 -17.43
C VAL A 248 5.54 4.27 -18.54
N HIS A 249 4.46 4.61 -19.23
CA HIS A 249 4.03 3.91 -20.43
C HIS A 249 3.54 4.93 -21.47
N SER A 250 4.11 4.88 -22.67
CA SER A 250 3.82 5.83 -23.74
C SER A 250 2.98 5.27 -24.88
N ALA A 251 2.76 3.97 -24.93
CA ALA A 251 1.86 3.39 -25.91
C ALA A 251 0.41 3.54 -25.43
N PRO A 252 -0.53 3.88 -26.32
CA PRO A 252 -1.95 3.79 -26.00
C PRO A 252 -2.35 2.31 -25.83
N LEU A 253 -3.37 2.07 -25.01
CA LEU A 253 -3.97 0.76 -24.79
C LEU A 253 -5.50 0.89 -24.74
N SER A 254 -6.18 -0.26 -24.74
CA SER A 254 -7.63 -0.33 -24.55
C SER A 254 -7.94 -0.74 -23.12
N ILE A 255 -9.01 -0.19 -22.54
CA ILE A 255 -9.54 -0.61 -21.25
C ILE A 255 -10.98 -1.11 -21.41
N ARG A 256 -11.32 -2.17 -20.68
CA ARG A 256 -12.65 -2.79 -20.69
C ARG A 256 -13.24 -2.82 -19.29
N PHE A 257 -14.50 -2.43 -19.18
CA PHE A 257 -15.26 -2.58 -17.95
C PHE A 257 -15.60 -4.05 -17.70
N ARG A 258 -15.15 -4.59 -16.59
CA ARG A 258 -15.51 -5.93 -16.10
C ARG A 258 -16.70 -5.81 -15.15
N GLN A 259 -17.84 -6.37 -15.56
CA GLN A 259 -19.09 -6.25 -14.81
C GLN A 259 -19.04 -6.93 -13.44
N GLU A 260 -18.35 -8.07 -13.33
CA GLU A 260 -18.20 -8.82 -12.08
C GLU A 260 -17.35 -8.06 -11.06
N GLU A 261 -16.26 -7.44 -11.52
CA GLU A 261 -15.31 -6.69 -10.68
C GLU A 261 -15.74 -5.22 -10.47
N LYS A 262 -16.68 -4.74 -11.29
CA LYS A 262 -17.12 -3.33 -11.39
C LYS A 262 -15.96 -2.35 -11.62
N LYS A 263 -14.97 -2.74 -12.43
CA LYS A 263 -13.72 -2.01 -12.65
C LYS A 263 -13.27 -2.05 -14.10
N PHE A 264 -12.42 -1.11 -14.48
CA PHE A 264 -11.74 -1.14 -15.78
C PHE A 264 -10.43 -1.90 -15.65
N ASP A 265 -10.27 -2.93 -16.49
CA ASP A 265 -8.99 -3.63 -16.64
C ASP A 265 -8.47 -3.42 -18.06
N VAL A 266 -7.16 -3.58 -18.21
CA VAL A 266 -6.48 -3.51 -19.49
C VAL A 266 -6.99 -4.62 -20.40
N ASP A 267 -7.38 -4.24 -21.62
CA ASP A 267 -7.95 -5.14 -22.62
C ASP A 267 -6.93 -5.52 -23.69
N GLY A 268 -7.04 -6.74 -24.22
CA GLY A 268 -6.20 -7.25 -25.31
C GLY A 268 -4.86 -7.88 -24.88
N ALA A 269 -4.46 -8.92 -25.62
CA ALA A 269 -3.29 -9.75 -25.32
C ALA A 269 -1.95 -8.97 -25.33
N TYR A 270 -1.84 -7.95 -26.18
CA TYR A 270 -0.64 -7.11 -26.29
C TYR A 270 -0.43 -6.19 -25.07
N ASN A 271 -1.51 -5.84 -24.38
CA ASN A 271 -1.48 -4.91 -23.25
C ASN A 271 -1.24 -5.63 -21.90
N ILE A 272 -1.32 -6.96 -21.88
CA ILE A 272 -1.04 -7.80 -20.68
C ILE A 272 0.37 -7.53 -20.12
N ARG A 273 1.33 -7.19 -20.99
CA ARG A 273 2.70 -6.89 -20.56
C ARG A 273 2.74 -5.72 -19.56
N TYR A 274 1.93 -4.69 -19.77
CA TYR A 274 1.85 -3.54 -18.86
C TYR A 274 1.39 -3.98 -17.47
N GLU A 275 0.31 -4.78 -17.39
CA GLU A 275 -0.20 -5.30 -16.11
C GLU A 275 0.77 -6.26 -15.41
N ILE A 276 1.52 -7.07 -16.17
CA ILE A 276 2.56 -7.94 -15.59
C ILE A 276 3.67 -7.10 -14.94
N VAL A 277 4.15 -6.04 -15.60
CA VAL A 277 5.17 -5.13 -15.03
C VAL A 277 4.62 -4.47 -13.78
N LYS A 278 3.44 -3.86 -13.87
CA LYS A 278 2.79 -3.15 -12.76
C LYS A 278 2.72 -4.00 -11.49
N LYS A 279 2.35 -5.28 -11.62
CA LYS A 279 2.23 -6.22 -10.48
C LYS A 279 3.56 -6.67 -9.87
N ARG A 280 4.70 -6.43 -10.53
CA ARG A 280 6.02 -6.95 -10.11
C ARG A 280 7.05 -5.86 -9.83
N ILE A 281 6.78 -4.63 -10.27
CA ILE A 281 7.77 -3.55 -10.24
C ILE A 281 8.05 -3.05 -8.82
N ASP A 282 7.09 -3.22 -7.90
CA ASP A 282 7.20 -2.91 -6.47
C ASP A 282 8.41 -3.58 -5.79
N LYS A 283 8.73 -4.81 -6.21
CA LYS A 283 9.82 -5.64 -5.65
C LYS A 283 11.07 -5.66 -6.53
N ALA A 284 11.11 -4.84 -7.59
CA ALA A 284 12.23 -4.80 -8.50
C ALA A 284 13.53 -4.38 -7.79
N ARG A 285 14.63 -5.03 -8.18
CA ARG A 285 15.99 -4.74 -7.71
C ARG A 285 16.83 -4.17 -8.84
N ILE A 286 17.89 -3.47 -8.44
CA ILE A 286 18.87 -2.93 -9.38
C ILE A 286 19.74 -4.08 -9.87
N LYS A 287 19.94 -4.18 -11.18
CA LYS A 287 20.74 -5.22 -11.81
C LYS A 287 22.14 -5.28 -11.20
N GLY A 288 22.52 -6.46 -10.71
CA GLY A 288 23.83 -6.71 -10.09
C GLY A 288 23.95 -6.20 -8.65
N LYS A 289 22.85 -5.76 -8.02
CA LYS A 289 22.80 -5.34 -6.62
C LYS A 289 21.64 -6.01 -5.90
N SER A 290 21.79 -6.28 -4.61
CA SER A 290 20.69 -6.72 -3.73
C SER A 290 19.74 -5.59 -3.32
N GLU A 291 20.00 -4.36 -3.78
CA GLU A 291 19.26 -3.15 -3.45
C GLU A 291 17.92 -3.08 -4.20
N ARG A 292 16.83 -2.84 -3.47
CA ARG A 292 15.53 -2.52 -4.09
C ARG A 292 15.61 -1.19 -4.85
N LEU A 293 14.87 -1.10 -5.95
CA LEU A 293 14.74 0.11 -6.75
C LEU A 293 14.21 1.28 -5.91
N THR A 294 13.10 1.06 -5.21
CA THR A 294 12.39 2.07 -4.44
C THR A 294 13.12 2.32 -3.11
N GLN A 295 13.32 3.60 -2.76
CA GLN A 295 14.01 4.01 -1.54
C GLN A 295 13.29 5.18 -0.87
N PRO A 296 13.27 5.27 0.47
CA PRO A 296 12.62 6.37 1.17
C PRO A 296 13.22 7.72 0.80
N GLY A 297 12.36 8.72 0.63
CA GLY A 297 12.75 10.07 0.26
C GLY A 297 13.20 10.22 -1.21
N LYS A 298 13.06 9.17 -2.02
CA LYS A 298 13.36 9.18 -3.46
C LYS A 298 12.15 8.71 -4.25
N ILE A 299 12.01 9.24 -5.46
CA ILE A 299 11.02 8.78 -6.45
C ILE A 299 11.76 7.93 -7.47
N ALA A 300 11.27 6.70 -7.68
CA ALA A 300 11.72 5.82 -8.75
C ALA A 300 10.78 5.97 -9.95
N ILE A 301 11.32 6.28 -11.13
CA ILE A 301 10.57 6.45 -12.38
C ILE A 301 11.03 5.36 -13.33
N VAL A 302 10.19 4.36 -13.54
CA VAL A 302 10.49 3.19 -14.37
C VAL A 302 10.05 3.44 -15.80
N TYR A 303 10.92 3.15 -16.76
CA TYR A 303 10.65 3.33 -18.17
C TYR A 303 11.21 2.16 -19.01
N SER A 304 10.70 2.07 -20.23
CA SER A 304 11.00 0.97 -21.17
C SER A 304 11.76 1.43 -22.40
N ASN A 305 11.66 2.70 -22.77
CA ASN A 305 12.26 3.24 -23.97
C ASN A 305 12.95 4.60 -23.73
N ASP A 306 13.84 4.99 -24.65
CA ASP A 306 14.63 6.20 -24.49
C ASP A 306 13.81 7.49 -24.72
N ARG A 307 12.63 7.42 -25.34
CA ARG A 307 11.76 8.60 -25.51
C ARG A 307 11.18 9.04 -24.17
N GLU A 308 10.72 8.07 -23.38
CA GLU A 308 10.19 8.27 -22.02
C GLU A 308 11.20 8.98 -21.12
N VAL A 309 12.46 8.54 -21.14
CA VAL A 309 13.48 9.14 -20.27
C VAL A 309 13.82 10.57 -20.66
N GLN A 310 13.82 10.93 -21.95
CA GLN A 310 14.09 12.32 -22.35
C GLN A 310 12.98 13.27 -21.86
N GLU A 311 11.73 12.84 -21.93
CA GLU A 311 10.60 13.62 -21.42
C GLU A 311 10.72 13.83 -19.91
N TYR A 312 10.96 12.76 -19.14
CA TYR A 312 11.07 12.86 -17.68
C TYR A 312 12.32 13.61 -17.20
N LYS A 313 13.41 13.64 -17.98
CA LYS A 313 14.58 14.50 -17.67
C LYS A 313 14.19 15.97 -17.65
N LEU A 314 13.37 16.42 -18.61
CA LEU A 314 12.89 17.81 -18.67
C LEU A 314 12.01 18.14 -17.46
N TYR A 315 11.15 17.21 -17.05
CA TYR A 315 10.33 17.39 -15.85
C TYR A 315 11.18 17.43 -14.58
N ILE A 316 12.17 16.53 -14.44
CA ILE A 316 13.07 16.52 -13.29
C ILE A 316 13.85 17.83 -13.21
N ASP A 317 14.43 18.30 -14.32
CA ASP A 317 15.18 19.57 -14.38
C ASP A 317 14.31 20.76 -13.93
N PHE A 318 13.08 20.84 -14.45
CA PHE A 318 12.11 21.84 -14.03
C PHE A 318 11.79 21.78 -12.53
N LEU A 319 11.62 20.58 -11.97
CA LEU A 319 11.34 20.39 -10.54
C LEU A 319 12.57 20.59 -9.65
N GLN A 320 13.78 20.38 -10.16
CA GLN A 320 15.03 20.75 -9.52
C GLN A 320 15.14 22.28 -9.42
N HIS A 321 14.85 23.00 -10.51
CA HIS A 321 14.77 24.47 -10.52
C HIS A 321 13.72 25.00 -9.54
N LYS A 322 12.56 24.34 -9.42
CA LYS A 322 11.54 24.66 -8.40
C LYS A 322 11.95 24.31 -6.96
N GLY A 323 13.11 23.68 -6.74
CA GLY A 323 13.55 23.27 -5.41
C GLY A 323 12.77 22.09 -4.81
N LEU A 324 12.08 21.30 -5.64
CA LEU A 324 11.35 20.10 -5.21
C LEU A 324 12.24 18.85 -5.21
N LEU A 325 13.16 18.78 -6.18
CA LEU A 325 14.09 17.66 -6.35
C LEU A 325 15.55 18.05 -6.11
N ASP A 326 16.35 17.06 -5.70
CA ASP A 326 17.80 17.17 -5.57
C ASP A 326 18.50 17.12 -6.93
N GLU A 327 19.70 17.67 -7.04
CA GLU A 327 20.43 17.82 -8.32
C GLU A 327 20.87 16.48 -8.90
N GLU A 328 21.20 15.51 -8.03
CA GLU A 328 21.67 14.20 -8.45
C GLU A 328 20.51 13.32 -8.94
N VAL A 329 20.66 12.82 -10.18
CA VAL A 329 19.75 11.84 -10.79
C VAL A 329 20.50 10.53 -11.02
N GLU A 330 20.02 9.46 -10.42
CA GLU A 330 20.56 8.12 -10.61
C GLU A 330 19.94 7.46 -11.84
N TYR A 331 20.78 6.86 -12.69
CA TYR A 331 20.37 6.09 -13.85
C TYR A 331 20.59 4.61 -13.57
N LEU A 332 19.50 3.84 -13.51
CA LEU A 332 19.51 2.47 -13.01
C LEU A 332 19.00 1.50 -14.09
N THR A 333 19.58 0.31 -14.12
CA THR A 333 19.06 -0.83 -14.88
C THR A 333 18.44 -1.83 -13.90
N LEU A 334 17.26 -2.35 -14.21
CA LEU A 334 16.57 -3.29 -13.33
C LEU A 334 16.94 -4.74 -13.67
N GLU A 335 16.79 -5.62 -12.69
CA GLU A 335 16.84 -7.07 -12.92
C GLU A 335 15.70 -7.50 -13.87
N GLU A 336 15.90 -8.63 -14.55
CA GLU A 336 14.88 -9.19 -15.43
C GLU A 336 13.67 -9.64 -14.61
N LEU A 337 12.51 -9.09 -14.93
CA LEU A 337 11.24 -9.50 -14.34
C LEU A 337 10.57 -10.49 -15.30
N PRO A 338 9.98 -11.59 -14.80
CA PRO A 338 9.31 -12.56 -15.67
C PRO A 338 8.25 -11.88 -16.55
N GLY A 339 8.39 -12.04 -17.88
CA GLY A 339 7.53 -11.41 -18.87
C GLY A 339 8.03 -10.07 -19.43
N THR A 340 9.13 -9.51 -18.92
CA THR A 340 9.73 -8.26 -19.42
C THR A 340 11.24 -8.20 -19.33
N ASN A 341 11.86 -7.73 -20.41
CA ASN A 341 13.31 -7.48 -20.46
C ASN A 341 13.59 -6.00 -20.69
N GLY A 342 14.72 -5.51 -20.17
CA GLY A 342 15.30 -4.21 -20.50
C GLY A 342 14.71 -3.00 -19.76
N LEU A 343 14.00 -3.19 -18.65
CA LEU A 343 13.50 -2.06 -17.87
C LEU A 343 14.65 -1.27 -17.23
N LYS A 344 14.53 0.05 -17.30
CA LYS A 344 15.44 1.01 -16.68
C LYS A 344 14.65 1.92 -15.74
N ALA A 345 15.36 2.64 -14.89
CA ALA A 345 14.74 3.61 -14.01
C ALA A 345 15.60 4.85 -13.83
N LEU A 346 14.94 6.00 -13.64
CA LEU A 346 15.52 7.15 -12.99
C LEU A 346 15.19 7.08 -11.51
N ARG A 347 16.12 7.50 -10.66
CA ARG A 347 15.84 7.67 -9.23
C ARG A 347 16.38 9.01 -8.77
N VAL A 348 15.51 9.82 -8.17
CA VAL A 348 15.81 11.19 -7.77
C VAL A 348 15.30 11.45 -6.36
N LYS A 349 16.08 12.18 -5.57
CA LYS A 349 15.75 12.49 -4.17
C LYS A 349 14.84 13.72 -4.09
N VAL A 350 13.85 13.67 -3.21
CA VAL A 350 12.96 14.80 -2.95
C VAL A 350 13.57 15.69 -1.87
N LYS A 351 13.70 16.98 -2.17
CA LYS A 351 14.18 17.99 -1.19
C LYS A 351 13.14 18.12 -0.09
N GLN A 352 13.57 18.15 1.16
CA GLN A 352 12.68 18.45 2.29
C GLN A 352 12.39 19.96 2.32
N PRO A 353 11.15 20.39 2.66
CA PRO A 353 10.83 21.80 2.75
C PRO A 353 11.71 22.45 3.82
N GLN A 354 12.36 23.57 3.47
CA GLN A 354 13.11 24.34 4.47
C GLN A 354 12.10 25.00 5.43
N LYS A 355 12.47 25.18 6.70
CA LYS A 355 11.57 25.76 7.73
C LYS A 355 10.95 27.11 7.32
N ASN A 356 11.55 27.84 6.38
CA ASN A 356 11.05 29.12 5.88
C ASN A 356 9.94 29.01 4.82
N ASP A 357 9.80 27.88 4.12
CA ASP A 357 8.78 27.70 3.05
C ASP A 357 7.39 27.40 3.60
N SER A 358 7.32 26.99 4.87
CA SER A 358 6.07 26.61 5.56
C SER A 358 5.10 27.79 5.75
N GLN A 359 5.58 29.04 5.64
CA GLN A 359 4.74 30.23 5.66
C GLN A 359 4.03 30.50 4.32
N SER A 360 4.62 30.10 3.19
CA SER A 360 4.01 30.29 1.87
C SER A 360 2.90 29.27 1.57
N ILE A 361 2.98 28.06 2.17
CA ILE A 361 1.96 27.02 2.00
C ILE A 361 0.69 27.35 2.81
N ARG A 362 0.84 27.92 4.03
CA ARG A 362 -0.30 28.37 4.86
C ARG A 362 -1.14 29.48 4.24
N HIS A 363 -0.57 30.28 3.32
CA HIS A 363 -1.31 31.32 2.61
C HIS A 363 -2.20 30.80 1.47
N LYS A 364 -1.93 29.60 0.92
CA LYS A 364 -2.80 28.97 -0.07
C LYS A 364 -3.96 28.19 0.56
N THR A 365 -3.76 27.59 1.74
CA THR A 365 -4.82 26.85 2.45
C THR A 365 -5.91 27.73 3.07
N ASN A 366 -5.62 28.98 3.42
CA ASN A 366 -6.60 29.89 4.06
C ASN A 366 -7.51 30.66 3.08
N LYS A 367 -7.40 30.46 1.76
CA LYS A 367 -8.23 31.19 0.77
C LYS A 367 -9.43 30.40 0.22
N VAL A 368 -9.65 29.15 0.65
CA VAL A 368 -10.75 28.32 0.15
C VAL A 368 -11.53 27.71 1.30
N LEU A 369 -12.14 28.57 2.13
CA LEU A 369 -13.28 28.22 2.97
C LEU A 369 -14.12 29.49 3.14
N PRO A 370 -15.26 29.66 2.44
CA PRO A 370 -16.39 30.38 3.00
C PRO A 370 -17.24 29.41 3.83
N ILE A 371 -17.84 30.01 4.86
CA ILE A 371 -18.67 29.47 5.94
C ILE A 371 -19.80 28.56 5.44
#